data_AF-A0A2T6LV60-F1
#
_entry.id   AF-A0A2T6LV60-F1
#
_cell.length_a   1.000
_cell.length_b   1.000
_cell.length_c   1.000
_cell.angle_alpha   90.00
_cell.angle_beta   90.00
_cell.angle_gamma   90.00
#
_symmetry.space_group_name_H-M   'P 1'
#
loop_
_entity.id
_entity.type
_entity.pdbx_description
1 polymer ?
#
loop_
_entity_poly.entity_id
_entity_poly.type
_entity_poly.pdbx_seq_one_letter_code
_entity_poly.pdbx_strand_id
1 'polypeptide(L)' 'MAIWRRDDDTIGDLFDDGLDLKPGEEGFTRALARDHFGTDAFSYVGTPDWHNPAG' A
#
# COMPACT_ATOMS: atom_id res chain seq x y z
N MET A 1 4.00 -7.04 0.87
CA MET A 1 3.39 -5.95 1.66
C MET A 1 2.84 -4.89 0.71
N ALA A 2 1.67 -4.30 0.97
CA ALA A 2 1.02 -3.40 0.02
C ALA A 2 1.62 -1.99 0.13
N ILE A 3 2.07 -1.48 -1.02
CA ILE A 3 2.67 -0.15 -1.15
C ILE A 3 1.60 0.84 -1.60
N TRP A 4 1.53 1.96 -0.89
CA TRP A 4 0.64 3.07 -1.12
C TRP A 4 1.45 4.32 -1.45
N ARG A 5 0.98 5.13 -2.40
CA ARG A 5 1.58 6.41 -2.76
C ARG A 5 0.58 7.52 -2.54
N ARG A 6 1.01 8.58 -1.87
CA ARG A 6 0.23 9.81 -1.73
C ARG A 6 0.11 10.54 -3.06
N ASP A 7 -1.09 11.05 -3.37
CA ASP A 7 -1.43 11.66 -4.66
C ASP A 7 -1.91 13.13 -4.56
N ASP A 8 -1.66 13.81 -3.44
CA ASP A 8 -1.99 15.24 -3.23
C ASP A 8 -0.78 16.19 -3.44
N ASP A 9 -0.82 17.41 -2.88
CA ASP A 9 0.28 18.39 -2.99
C ASP A 9 1.62 17.90 -2.40
N THR A 10 1.63 16.75 -1.72
CA THR A 10 2.82 16.00 -1.27
C THR A 10 3.00 14.69 -2.05
N ILE A 11 2.68 14.70 -3.35
CA ILE A 11 2.88 13.56 -4.27
C ILE A 11 4.27 12.96 -4.11
N GLY A 12 4.29 11.63 -3.98
CA GLY A 12 5.52 10.84 -4.01
C GLY A 12 5.89 10.17 -2.69
N ASP A 13 5.28 10.56 -1.58
CA ASP A 13 5.45 9.82 -0.32
C ASP A 13 4.91 8.40 -0.46
N LEU A 14 5.76 7.43 -0.11
CA LEU A 14 5.46 6.01 -0.15
C LEU A 14 5.25 5.48 1.26
N PHE A 15 4.23 4.64 1.42
CA PHE A 15 3.94 3.95 2.67
C PHE A 15 3.75 2.46 2.39
N ASP A 16 4.41 1.65 3.20
CA ASP A 16 4.24 0.21 3.22
C ASP A 16 3.37 -0.15 4.44
N ASP A 17 2.21 -0.78 4.18
CA ASP A 17 1.26 -1.12 5.24
C ASP A 17 1.57 -2.43 5.99
N GLY A 18 2.60 -3.18 5.58
CA GLY A 18 2.98 -4.43 6.24
C GLY A 18 2.09 -5.63 5.93
N LEU A 19 1.02 -5.46 5.14
CA LEU A 19 0.10 -6.53 4.80
C LEU A 19 0.42 -7.07 3.42
N ASP A 20 0.68 -8.37 3.32
CA ASP A 20 0.91 -9.02 2.01
C ASP A 20 -0.42 -9.35 1.32
N LEU A 21 -1.24 -8.31 1.12
CA LEU A 21 -2.57 -8.40 0.54
C LEU A 21 -2.67 -7.56 -0.74
N LYS A 22 -3.41 -8.04 -1.73
CA LYS A 22 -3.68 -7.41 -3.02
C LYS A 22 -5.17 -7.02 -3.10
N PRO A 23 -5.54 -6.02 -3.93
CA PRO A 23 -6.93 -5.68 -4.16
C PRO A 23 -7.76 -6.91 -4.57
N GLY A 24 -8.83 -7.19 -3.83
CA GLY A 24 -9.70 -8.35 -4.04
C GLY A 24 -9.47 -9.50 -3.06
N GLU A 25 -8.38 -9.47 -2.27
CA GLU A 25 -8.16 -10.43 -1.18
C GLU A 25 -8.95 -10.04 0.08
N GLU A 26 -9.36 -11.06 0.85
CA GLU A 26 -10.06 -10.85 2.10
C GLU A 26 -9.17 -10.08 3.08
N GLY A 27 -9.70 -9.00 3.66
CA GLY A 27 -8.96 -8.14 4.59
C GLY A 27 -8.12 -7.04 3.94
N PHE A 28 -8.02 -6.99 2.60
CA PHE A 28 -7.38 -5.86 1.93
C PHE A 28 -8.13 -4.56 2.23
N THR A 29 -7.45 -3.60 2.84
CA THR A 29 -8.04 -2.34 3.31
C THR A 29 -7.11 -1.17 3.08
N ARG A 30 -7.69 0.04 2.98
CA ARG A 30 -6.97 1.30 2.84
C ARG A 30 -6.74 2.00 4.19
N ALA A 31 -7.15 1.38 5.29
CA ALA A 31 -7.21 2.02 6.61
C ALA A 31 -5.84 2.45 7.14
N LEU A 32 -4.81 1.60 7.01
CA LEU A 32 -3.45 1.91 7.49
C LEU A 32 -2.83 3.05 6.67
N ALA A 33 -2.99 3.02 5.35
CA ALA A 33 -2.54 4.11 4.48
C ALA A 33 -3.27 5.44 4.79
N ARG A 34 -4.58 5.37 5.07
CA ARG A 34 -5.37 6.54 5.48
C ARG A 34 -4.92 7.12 6.82
N ASP A 35 -4.64 6.26 7.80
CA ASP A 35 -4.15 6.67 9.12
C ASP A 35 -2.75 7.31 9.01
N HIS A 36 -1.88 6.75 8.16
CA HIS A 36 -0.54 7.28 7.91
C HIS A 36 -0.55 8.63 7.18
N PHE A 37 -1.33 8.76 6.10
CA PHE A 37 -1.34 9.98 5.28
C PHE A 37 -2.29 11.06 5.80
N GLY A 38 -3.29 10.72 6.61
CA GLY A 38 -4.31 11.65 7.10
C GLY A 38 -5.23 12.22 6.01
N THR A 39 -5.27 11.58 4.83
CA THR A 39 -6.07 11.99 3.66
C THR A 39 -6.56 10.75 2.93
N ASP A 40 -7.59 10.88 2.08
CA ASP A 40 -8.03 9.83 1.14
C ASP A 40 -7.36 9.95 -0.24
N ALA A 41 -6.48 10.95 -0.42
CA ALA A 41 -5.75 11.23 -1.66
C ALA A 41 -4.46 10.39 -1.77
N PHE A 42 -4.62 9.08 -1.98
CA PHE A 42 -3.52 8.14 -2.19
C PHE A 42 -3.95 6.94 -3.03
N SER A 43 -3.03 6.27 -3.70
CA SER A 43 -3.28 5.12 -4.56
C SER A 43 -2.45 3.90 -4.16
N TYR A 44 -3.01 2.71 -4.39
CA TYR A 44 -2.28 1.46 -4.30
C TYR A 44 -1.31 1.35 -5.48
N VAL A 45 -0.03 1.09 -5.19
CA VAL A 45 1.06 1.02 -6.17
C VAL A 45 1.39 -0.43 -6.53
N GLY A 46 1.14 -1.36 -5.62
CA GLY A 46 1.44 -2.76 -5.81
C GLY A 46 1.81 -3.45 -4.50
N THR A 47 1.85 -4.77 -4.55
CA THR A 47 2.38 -5.63 -3.50
C THR A 47 3.60 -6.28 -4.11
N PRO A 48 4.84 -5.84 -3.78
CA PRO A 48 6.05 -6.44 -4.31
C PRO A 48 6.01 -7.93 -3.99
N ASP A 49 6.05 -8.79 -5.01
CA ASP A 49 6.18 -10.22 -4.82
C ASP A 49 7.59 -10.48 -4.27
N TRP A 50 7.75 -10.44 -2.94
CA TRP A 50 8.93 -10.98 -2.24
C TRP A 50 8.89 -12.51 -2.17
N HIS A 51 8.31 -13.16 -3.17
CA HIS A 51 8.70 -14.53 -3.51
C HIS A 51 10.10 -14.46 -4.09
N ASN A 52 11.11 -14.47 -3.21
CA ASN A 52 12.41 -14.98 -3.61
C ASN A 52 12.21 -16.49 -3.88
N PRO A 53 12.34 -16.98 -5.13
CA PRO A 53 12.36 -18.40 -5.38
C PRO A 53 13.75 -18.92 -4.97
N ALA A 54 14.02 -18.97 -3.67
CA ALA A 54 15.03 -19.87 -3.15
C ALA A 54 14.34 -21.24 -2.96
N GLY A 55 14.26 -21.97 -4.07
CA GLY A 55 13.81 -23.35 -4.17
C GLY A 55 14.27 -23.93 -5.49
#